data_AF-A0A501VW27-F1
#
_entry.id   AF-A0A501VW27-F1
#
_cell.length_a   1.000
_cell.length_b   1.000
_cell.length_c   1.000
_cell.angle_alpha   90.00
_cell.angle_beta   90.00
_cell.angle_gamma   90.00
#
_symmetry.space_group_name_H-M   'P 1'
#
loop_
_entity.id
_entity.type
_entity.pdbx_description
1 polymer ?
#
loop_
_entity_poly.entity_id
_entity_poly.type
_entity_poly.pdbx_seq_one_letter_code
_entity_poly.pdbx_strand_id
1 'polypeptide(L)'
;MMSASAVIISHNHLSGNLKPNQADLQFTKKMIQEGERLDIAVLARLFLTSEGYTHLQTRGFSSPSFQLLSPMCVMRIGDHLGQTGNYDLTK
;
A
#
# COMPACT_ATOMS: atom_id res chain seq x y z
N MET A 1 -6.74 -17.67 -18.41
CA MET A 1 -7.29 -16.42 -17.85
C MET A 1 -6.71 -16.25 -16.46
N MET A 2 -6.22 -15.05 -16.11
CA MET A 2 -5.87 -14.72 -14.73
C MET A 2 -7.12 -14.21 -14.02
N SER A 3 -7.45 -14.82 -12.89
CA SER A 3 -8.51 -14.37 -11.99
C SER A 3 -7.86 -13.95 -10.68
N ALA A 4 -8.20 -12.77 -10.17
CA ALA A 4 -7.71 -12.28 -8.90
C ALA A 4 -8.90 -12.04 -7.97
N SER A 5 -8.89 -12.67 -6.79
CA SER A 5 -9.89 -12.44 -5.74
C SER A 5 -9.63 -11.15 -4.97
N ALA A 6 -8.42 -10.60 -5.08
CA ALA A 6 -7.99 -9.43 -4.35
C ALA A 6 -6.79 -8.74 -5.01
N VAL A 7 -6.57 -7.47 -4.67
CA VAL A 7 -5.45 -6.64 -5.13
C VAL A 7 -4.80 -5.86 -3.99
N ILE A 8 -3.50 -5.64 -4.12
CA ILE A 8 -2.72 -4.66 -3.34
C ILE A 8 -2.21 -3.62 -4.32
N ILE A 9 -2.34 -2.34 -3.96
CA ILE A 9 -1.94 -1.23 -4.83
C ILE A 9 -0.68 -0.60 -4.25
N SER A 10 0.38 -0.45 -5.05
CA SER A 10 1.58 0.29 -4.64
C SER A 10 1.66 1.63 -5.36
N HIS A 11 2.12 2.66 -4.64
CA HIS A 11 2.38 3.99 -5.17
C HIS A 11 3.74 4.49 -4.70
N ASN A 12 4.58 4.90 -5.64
CA ASN A 12 5.93 5.37 -5.34
C ASN A 12 5.90 6.88 -5.06
N HIS A 13 6.31 7.28 -3.86
CA HIS A 13 6.51 8.68 -3.48
C HIS A 13 7.95 9.11 -3.78
N LEU A 14 8.20 9.58 -4.99
CA LEU A 14 9.52 10.12 -5.38
C LEU A 14 9.96 11.33 -4.55
N SER A 15 9.03 11.96 -3.83
CA SER A 15 9.30 13.05 -2.88
C SER A 15 10.06 12.60 -1.62
N GLY A 16 10.17 11.29 -1.37
CA GLY A 16 10.74 10.74 -0.13
C GLY A 16 9.80 10.81 1.07
N ASN A 17 8.65 11.48 0.96
CA ASN A 17 7.69 11.59 2.05
C ASN A 17 6.73 10.40 2.05
N LEU A 18 6.82 9.52 3.04
CA LEU A 18 5.93 8.36 3.14
C LEU A 18 4.51 8.69 3.62
N LYS A 19 4.23 9.91 4.10
CA LYS A 19 2.87 10.24 4.56
C LYS A 19 1.90 10.31 3.38
N PRO A 20 0.80 9.53 3.40
CA PRO A 20 -0.25 9.68 2.40
C PRO A 20 -0.87 11.06 2.48
N ASN A 21 -1.13 11.66 1.32
CA ASN A 21 -1.80 12.95 1.20
C ASN A 21 -3.32 12.78 1.02
N GLN A 22 -4.07 13.89 0.95
CA GLN A 22 -5.52 13.82 0.80
C GLN A 22 -5.97 13.13 -0.50
N ALA A 23 -5.23 13.31 -1.60
CA ALA A 23 -5.51 12.64 -2.87
C ALA A 23 -5.29 11.12 -2.76
N ASP A 24 -4.29 10.68 -1.99
CA ASP A 24 -4.07 9.26 -1.71
C ASP A 24 -5.26 8.65 -0.97
N LEU A 25 -5.80 9.35 0.03
CA LEU A 25 -6.97 8.88 0.78
C LEU A 25 -8.21 8.81 -0.13
N GLN A 26 -8.43 9.82 -0.98
CA GLN A 26 -9.56 9.84 -1.93
C GLN A 26 -9.46 8.73 -2.98
N PHE A 27 -8.27 8.53 -3.56
CA PHE A 27 -8.04 7.44 -4.50
C PHE A 27 -8.25 6.09 -3.85
N THR A 28 -7.74 5.89 -2.63
CA THR A 28 -7.90 4.61 -1.90
C THR A 28 -9.38 4.32 -1.65
N LYS A 29 -10.17 5.32 -1.24
CA LYS A 29 -11.64 5.20 -1.11
C LYS A 29 -12.30 4.78 -2.41
N LYS A 30 -11.95 5.44 -3.52
CA LYS A 30 -12.51 5.12 -4.84
C LYS A 30 -12.18 3.69 -5.26
N MET A 31 -10.93 3.26 -5.10
CA MET A 31 -10.51 1.90 -5.47
C MET A 31 -11.20 0.81 -4.67
N ILE A 32 -11.45 1.04 -3.36
CA ILE A 32 -12.21 0.10 -2.55
C ILE A 32 -13.65 -0.02 -3.10
N GLN A 33 -14.31 1.10 -3.38
CA GLN A 33 -15.68 1.11 -3.92
C GLN A 33 -15.78 0.40 -5.29
N GLU A 34 -14.80 0.61 -6.18
CA GLU A 34 -14.78 -0.08 -7.46
C GLU A 34 -14.43 -1.57 -7.31
N GLY A 35 -13.56 -1.92 -6.36
CA GLY A 35 -13.25 -3.32 -6.03
C GLY A 35 -14.48 -4.08 -5.53
N GLU A 36 -15.28 -3.47 -4.65
CA GLU A 36 -16.55 -4.04 -4.19
C GLU A 36 -17.53 -4.31 -5.34
N ARG A 37 -17.63 -3.39 -6.31
CA ARG A 37 -18.48 -3.58 -7.50
C ARG A 37 -18.02 -4.73 -8.40
N LEU A 38 -16.73 -5.03 -8.37
CA LEU A 38 -16.11 -6.07 -9.19
C LEU A 38 -15.93 -7.40 -8.44
N ASP A 39 -16.35 -7.47 -7.17
CA ASP A 39 -16.08 -8.62 -6.28
C ASP A 39 -14.57 -8.91 -6.13
N ILE A 40 -13.75 -7.85 -6.12
CA ILE A 40 -12.29 -7.90 -5.94
C ILE A 40 -11.91 -7.07 -4.72
N ALA A 41 -11.39 -7.71 -3.67
CA ALA A 41 -11.00 -7.01 -2.46
C ALA A 41 -9.73 -6.17 -2.65
N VAL A 42 -9.76 -4.89 -2.28
CA VAL A 42 -8.52 -4.11 -2.08
C VAL A 42 -8.05 -4.37 -0.65
N LEU A 43 -6.86 -4.97 -0.47
CA LEU A 43 -6.36 -5.41 0.85
C LEU A 43 -5.49 -4.38 1.56
N ALA A 44 -4.70 -3.65 0.77
CA ALA A 44 -3.86 -2.57 1.27
C ALA A 44 -3.43 -1.65 0.12
N ARG A 45 -3.03 -0.44 0.49
CA ARG A 45 -2.26 0.44 -0.39
C ARG A 45 -0.90 0.74 0.20
N LEU A 46 0.17 0.40 -0.52
CA LEU A 46 1.55 0.62 -0.14
C LEU A 46 2.06 1.95 -0.72
N PHE A 47 2.77 2.72 0.09
CA PHE A 47 3.51 3.92 -0.31
C PHE A 47 4.99 3.63 -0.16
N LEU A 48 5.74 3.74 -1.26
CA LEU A 48 7.14 3.31 -1.34
C LEU A 48 8.05 4.50 -1.59
N THR A 49 9.20 4.54 -0.90
CA THR A 49 10.34 5.41 -1.21
C THR A 49 11.60 4.57 -1.35
N SER A 50 12.71 5.17 -1.75
CA SER A 50 14.02 4.49 -1.78
C SER A 50 14.51 4.05 -0.40
N GLU A 51 13.98 4.63 0.67
CA GLU A 51 14.45 4.40 2.04
C GLU A 51 13.46 3.60 2.90
N GLY A 52 12.25 3.34 2.42
CA GLY A 52 11.22 2.72 3.25
C GLY A 52 9.86 2.61 2.58
N TYR A 53 8.89 2.17 3.37
CA TYR A 53 7.50 2.13 2.98
C TYR A 53 6.55 2.42 4.14
N THR A 54 5.32 2.81 3.82
CA THR A 54 4.18 2.76 4.73
C THR A 54 2.96 2.23 3.99
N HIS A 55 1.87 1.99 4.69
CA HIS A 55 0.66 1.47 4.06
C HIS A 55 -0.62 1.98 4.70
N LEU A 56 -1.68 2.01 3.91
CA LEU A 56 -3.05 2.10 4.38
C LEU A 56 -3.66 0.71 4.35
N GLN A 57 -4.10 0.23 5.51
CA GLN A 57 -4.80 -1.03 5.61
C GLN A 57 -6.26 -0.83 5.25
N THR A 58 -6.77 -1.67 4.36
CA THR A 58 -8.16 -1.65 3.93
C THR A 58 -8.81 -2.94 4.43
N ARG A 59 -9.86 -2.84 5.25
CA ARG A 59 -10.53 -4.03 5.78
C ARG A 59 -11.10 -4.85 4.62
N GLY A 60 -10.85 -6.16 4.64
CA GLY A 60 -11.41 -7.10 3.68
C GLY A 60 -12.90 -7.35 3.93
N PHE A 61 -13.67 -7.28 2.84
CA PHE A 61 -14.97 -7.88 2.46
C PHE A 61 -16.11 -8.17 3.48
N SER A 62 -15.89 -8.28 4.79
CA SER A 62 -16.92 -8.74 5.76
C SER A 62 -17.24 -7.77 6.90
N SER A 63 -16.69 -6.55 6.88
CA SER A 63 -17.00 -5.51 7.87
C SER A 63 -17.81 -4.38 7.21
N PRO A 64 -19.10 -4.16 7.57
CA PRO A 64 -19.93 -3.07 7.03
C PRO A 64 -19.41 -1.67 7.39
N SER A 65 -18.42 -1.59 8.27
CA SER A 65 -17.80 -0.35 8.72
C SER A 65 -16.53 -0.09 7.92
N PHE A 66 -16.65 0.79 6.92
CA PHE A 66 -15.52 1.36 6.19
C PHE A 66 -14.63 2.13 7.18
N GLN A 67 -13.52 1.51 7.61
CA GLN A 67 -12.52 2.18 8.42
C GLN A 67 -11.22 2.18 7.63
N LEU A 68 -10.87 3.36 7.12
CA LEU A 68 -9.50 3.65 6.75
C LEU A 68 -8.71 3.62 8.07
N LEU A 69 -8.02 2.51 8.34
CA LEU A 69 -7.14 2.46 9.49
C LEU A 69 -5.98 3.43 9.20
N SER A 70 -5.71 4.32 10.16
CA SER A 70 -4.62 5.31 10.12
C SER A 70 -3.32 4.67 9.61
N PRO A 71 -2.43 5.39 8.91
CA PRO A 71 -1.20 4.82 8.36
C PRO A 71 -0.41 4.15 9.47
N MET A 72 -0.43 2.82 9.49
CA MET A 72 0.19 2.02 10.51
C MET A 72 1.51 1.52 9.95
N CYS A 73 2.59 1.84 10.67
CA CYS A 73 3.97 1.45 10.39
C CYS A 73 4.61 2.18 9.18
N VAL A 74 5.64 2.96 9.49
CA VAL A 74 6.68 3.33 8.54
C VAL A 74 7.83 2.37 8.80
N MET A 75 8.19 1.54 7.83
CA MET A 75 9.32 0.63 7.93
C MET A 75 10.40 1.15 6.99
N ARG A 76 11.59 1.48 7.51
CA ARG A 76 12.71 1.78 6.62
C ARG A 76 13.31 0.49 6.11
N ILE A 77 13.72 0.52 4.85
CA ILE A 77 14.37 -0.62 4.20
C ILE A 77 15.58 -1.06 5.04
N GLY A 78 16.31 -0.14 5.69
CA GLY A 78 17.44 -0.44 6.56
C GLY A 78 17.12 -0.98 7.96
N ASP A 79 15.90 -0.83 8.49
CA ASP A 79 15.58 -1.17 9.89
C ASP A 79 15.51 -2.70 10.13
N HIS A 80 15.50 -3.50 9.06
CA HIS A 80 15.63 -4.96 9.08
C HIS A 80 16.95 -5.46 8.45
N LEU A 81 17.83 -4.58 7.95
CA LEU A 81 19.09 -4.97 7.30
C LEU A 81 20.21 -5.13 8.32
N GLY A 82 20.01 -6.03 9.27
CA GLY A 82 21.13 -6.75 9.85
C GLY A 82 21.79 -7.72 8.86
N GLN A 83 21.14 -8.05 7.73
CA GLN A 83 21.66 -8.96 6.71
C GLN A 83 20.97 -8.77 5.33
N THR A 84 21.40 -7.82 4.50
CA THR A 84 21.34 -8.05 3.03
C THR A 84 22.55 -7.40 2.38
N GLY A 85 23.33 -8.21 1.67
CA GLY A 85 24.49 -7.76 0.92
C GLY A 85 24.16 -6.73 -0.15
N ASN A 86 25.17 -5.94 -0.50
CA ASN A 86 25.19 -5.02 -1.63
C ASN A 86 24.70 -5.72 -2.90
N TYR A 87 23.51 -5.36 -3.37
CA TYR A 87 23.13 -5.57 -4.76
C TYR A 87 23.25 -4.22 -5.47
N ASP A 88 24.36 -4.08 -6.20
CA ASP A 88 24.60 -2.99 -7.13
C ASP A 88 23.62 -3.14 -8.31
N LEU A 89 22.65 -2.23 -8.41
CA LEU A 89 21.65 -2.18 -9.48
C LEU A 89 22.13 -1.38 -10.71
N THR A 90 23.44 -1.16 -10.86
CA THR A 90 24.02 -0.47 -12.03
C THR A 90 24.76 -1.36 -13.02
N LYS A 91 24.45 -2.68 -13.06
CA LYS A 91 24.90 -3.57 -14.14
C LYS A 91 23.75 -4.28 -14.84
#